data_AF-A0A0S7F3B6-F1
#
_entry.id   AF-A0A0S7F3B6-F1
#
_cell.length_a   1.000
_cell.length_b   1.000
_cell.length_c   1.000
_cell.angle_alpha   90.00
_cell.angle_beta   90.00
_cell.angle_gamma   90.00
#
_symmetry.space_group_name_H-M   'P 1'
#
loop_
_entity.id
_entity.type
_entity.pdbx_description
1 polymer ?
#
loop_
_entity_poly.entity_id
_entity_poly.type
_entity_poly.pdbx_seq_one_letter_code
_entity_poly.pdbx_strand_id
1 'polypeptide(L)'
;TGTTWRRWIHPVSVVGDPVNRSVSLAMTTWGGRLFLSGGFNGVTLGRLLTLTVPSDPCAVLPTPEACNTTTGSCVWCRGTCTSSDAAERIGCLLGHSTCS
;
A
#
# COMPACT_ATOMS: atom_id res chain seq x y z
N THR A 1 16.37 -5.13 19.56
CA THR A 1 16.28 -6.05 18.41
C THR A 1 14.90 -5.92 17.80
N GLY A 2 14.74 -5.15 16.72
CA GLY A 2 13.43 -4.94 16.10
C GLY A 2 13.08 -6.08 15.15
N THR A 3 12.05 -6.85 15.47
CA THR A 3 11.49 -7.86 14.56
C THR A 3 10.61 -7.14 13.53
N THR A 4 11.06 -7.06 12.27
CA THR A 4 10.24 -6.55 11.17
C THR A 4 9.16 -7.59 10.83
N TRP A 5 7.94 -7.40 11.31
CA TRP A 5 6.80 -8.24 10.96
C TRP A 5 6.35 -7.92 9.53
N ARG A 6 6.44 -8.90 8.60
CA ARG A 6 5.85 -8.76 7.26
C ARG A 6 4.34 -8.94 7.38
N ARG A 7 3.60 -7.83 7.45
CA ARG A 7 2.13 -7.84 7.52
C ARG A 7 1.56 -7.58 6.14
N TRP A 8 0.64 -8.45 5.70
CA TRP A 8 -0.16 -8.20 4.50
C TRP A 8 -1.12 -7.05 4.77
N ILE A 9 -1.08 -6.02 3.93
CA ILE A 9 -2.05 -4.94 3.96
C ILE A 9 -3.12 -5.29 2.92
N HIS A 10 -4.36 -5.43 3.37
CA HIS A 10 -5.51 -5.40 2.47
C HIS A 10 -5.93 -3.95 2.37
N PRO A 11 -5.57 -3.24 1.28
CA PRO A 11 -5.97 -1.84 1.15
C PRO A 11 -7.49 -1.79 1.08
N VAL A 12 -8.10 -1.08 2.04
CA VAL A 12 -9.54 -0.80 2.07
C VAL A 12 -9.96 0.14 0.93
N SER A 13 -8.99 0.82 0.30
CA SER A 13 -9.18 1.66 -0.87
C SER A 13 -8.39 1.14 -2.07
N VAL A 14 -9.08 0.91 -3.18
CA VAL A 14 -8.46 0.71 -4.49
C VAL A 14 -8.33 2.08 -5.14
N VAL A 15 -7.12 2.43 -5.60
CA VAL A 15 -6.92 3.63 -6.42
C VAL A 15 -7.14 3.24 -7.88
N GLY A 16 -8.19 3.79 -8.49
CA GLY A 16 -8.56 3.54 -9.89
C GLY A 16 -9.43 2.29 -10.08
N ASP A 17 -9.54 1.85 -11.33
CA ASP A 17 -10.39 0.71 -11.69
C ASP A 17 -9.75 -0.62 -11.26
N PRO A 18 -10.50 -1.51 -10.58
CA PRO A 18 -9.98 -2.79 -10.15
C PRO A 18 -9.65 -3.68 -11.35
N VAL A 19 -8.55 -4.42 -11.24
CA VAL A 19 -8.19 -5.42 -12.25
C VAL A 19 -9.19 -6.57 -12.21
N ASN A 20 -9.79 -6.92 -13.36
CA ASN A 20 -10.67 -8.09 -13.44
C ASN A 20 -9.96 -9.33 -12.88
N ARG A 21 -10.69 -10.14 -12.11
CA ARG A 21 -10.19 -11.36 -11.49
C ARG A 21 -9.51 -12.25 -12.55
N SER A 22 -8.25 -12.60 -12.31
CA SER A 22 -7.50 -13.56 -13.12
C SER A 22 -6.38 -14.16 -12.28
N VAL A 23 -6.00 -15.40 -12.58
CA VAL A 23 -4.89 -16.12 -11.93
C VAL A 23 -3.72 -16.29 -12.88
N SER A 24 -2.55 -16.68 -12.35
CA SER A 24 -1.35 -17.01 -13.14
C SER A 24 -0.86 -15.86 -14.05
N LEU A 25 -0.88 -14.64 -13.52
CA LEU A 25 -0.34 -13.45 -14.18
C LEU A 25 1.19 -13.41 -14.05
N ALA A 26 1.88 -13.03 -15.12
CA ALA A 26 3.30 -12.66 -15.04
C ALA A 26 3.42 -11.19 -14.62
N MET A 27 4.28 -10.90 -13.65
CA MET A 27 4.51 -9.56 -13.12
C MET A 27 5.98 -9.17 -13.26
N THR A 28 6.26 -7.94 -13.70
CA THR A 28 7.60 -7.35 -13.67
C THR A 28 7.54 -5.89 -13.24
N THR A 29 8.67 -5.33 -12.81
CA THR A 29 8.81 -3.94 -12.39
C THR A 29 9.77 -3.20 -13.32
N TRP A 30 9.40 -1.99 -13.74
CA TRP A 30 10.29 -1.11 -14.50
C TRP A 30 9.90 0.36 -14.32
N GLY A 31 10.88 1.23 -14.03
CA GLY A 31 10.66 2.68 -13.92
C GLY A 31 9.63 3.09 -12.85
N GLY A 32 9.60 2.39 -11.71
CA GLY A 32 8.61 2.65 -10.65
C GLY A 32 7.18 2.18 -10.95
N ARG A 33 7.00 1.40 -12.02
CA ARG A 33 5.70 0.84 -12.42
C ARG A 33 5.74 -0.69 -12.35
N LEU A 34 4.57 -1.26 -12.11
CA LEU A 34 4.32 -2.69 -12.18
C LEU A 34 3.63 -3.01 -13.51
N PHE A 35 4.15 -3.98 -14.23
CA PHE A 35 3.56 -4.50 -15.46
C PHE A 35 3.02 -5.90 -15.18
N LEU A 36 1.74 -6.11 -15.47
CA LEU A 36 1.07 -7.40 -15.33
C LEU A 36 0.64 -7.87 -16.72
N SER A 37 0.99 -9.08 -17.10
CA SER A 37 0.66 -9.65 -18.40
C SER A 37 0.07 -11.06 -18.30
N GLY A 38 -0.76 -11.41 -19.27
CA GLY A 38 -1.35 -12.73 -19.36
C GLY A 38 -2.55 -12.92 -18.43
N GLY A 39 -2.62 -14.10 -17.82
CA GLY A 39 -3.63 -14.49 -16.85
C GLY A 39 -4.73 -15.38 -17.42
N PHE A 40 -5.47 -16.02 -16.52
CA PHE A 40 -6.58 -16.91 -16.87
C PHE A 40 -7.81 -16.61 -16.00
N ASN A 41 -8.98 -16.57 -16.63
CA ASN A 41 -10.28 -16.49 -15.94
C ASN A 41 -11.35 -17.22 -16.77
N GLY A 42 -11.16 -18.52 -17.00
CA GLY A 42 -11.96 -19.33 -17.92
C GLY A 42 -11.45 -19.34 -19.35
N VAL A 43 -10.78 -18.27 -19.78
CA VAL A 43 -10.01 -18.16 -21.03
C VAL A 43 -8.64 -17.55 -20.77
N THR A 44 -7.68 -17.80 -21.66
CA THR A 44 -6.37 -17.13 -21.65
C THR A 44 -6.54 -15.66 -22.00
N LEU A 45 -5.98 -14.78 -21.17
CA LEU A 45 -6.06 -13.33 -21.35
C LEU A 45 -4.75 -12.84 -21.99
N GLY A 46 -4.83 -12.08 -23.08
CA GLY A 46 -3.68 -11.49 -23.78
C GLY A 46 -3.40 -10.03 -23.41
N ARG A 47 -3.81 -9.57 -22.23
CA ARG A 47 -3.73 -8.17 -21.83
C ARG A 47 -2.40 -7.83 -21.14
N LEU A 48 -1.97 -6.58 -21.31
CA LEU A 48 -0.89 -5.94 -20.53
C LEU A 48 -1.51 -4.80 -19.71
N LEU A 49 -1.35 -4.86 -18.39
CA LEU A 49 -1.78 -3.83 -17.45
C LEU A 49 -0.58 -3.15 -16.84
N THR A 50 -0.69 -1.85 -16.60
CA THR A 50 0.34 -1.05 -15.94
C THR A 50 -0.23 -0.45 -14.67
N LEU A 51 0.35 -0.79 -13.53
CA LEU A 51 -0.03 -0.28 -12.21
C LEU A 51 1.09 0.61 -11.68
N THR A 52 0.71 1.60 -10.87
CA THR A 52 1.66 2.43 -10.12
C THR A 52 1.46 2.13 -8.64
N VAL A 53 2.55 1.84 -7.92
CA VAL A 53 2.51 1.68 -6.47
C VAL A 53 2.94 3.00 -5.86
N PRO A 54 2.13 3.61 -4.98
CA PRO A 54 2.54 4.79 -4.22
C PRO A 54 3.82 4.49 -3.45
N SER A 55 4.77 5.43 -3.44
CA SER A 55 5.99 5.30 -2.65
C SER A 55 5.72 5.20 -1.15
N ASP A 56 4.63 5.82 -0.69
CA ASP A 56 4.09 5.66 0.65
C ASP A 56 2.72 4.96 0.57
N PRO A 57 2.60 3.71 1.05
CA PRO A 57 1.34 2.97 1.00
C PRO A 57 0.25 3.59 1.87
N CYS A 58 0.58 4.44 2.84
CA CYS A 58 -0.39 5.11 3.70
C CYS A 58 -1.07 6.30 3.02
N ALA A 59 -0.47 6.84 1.95
CA ALA A 59 -1.02 7.98 1.22
C ALA A 59 -2.38 7.69 0.54
N VAL A 60 -2.77 6.41 0.43
CA VAL A 60 -4.09 6.00 -0.12
C VAL A 60 -5.23 6.06 0.89
N LEU A 61 -4.94 6.37 2.16
CA LEU A 61 -5.93 6.50 3.23
C LEU A 61 -6.33 7.98 3.35
N PRO A 62 -7.51 8.38 2.82
CA PRO A 62 -7.85 9.78 2.66
C PRO A 62 -8.39 10.43 3.93
N THR A 63 -8.72 9.64 4.96
CA THR A 63 -9.33 10.14 6.20
C THR A 63 -8.50 9.78 7.44
N PRO A 64 -8.55 10.62 8.49
CA PRO A 64 -7.85 10.34 9.74
C PRO A 64 -8.35 9.05 10.40
N GLU A 65 -9.64 8.72 10.28
CA GLU A 65 -10.22 7.49 10.82
C GLU A 65 -9.58 6.27 10.15
N ALA A 66 -9.53 6.24 8.81
CA ALA A 66 -8.92 5.15 8.07
C ALA A 66 -7.43 5.01 8.40
N CYS A 67 -6.72 6.13 8.51
CA CYS A 67 -5.30 6.15 8.89
C CYS A 67 -5.05 5.57 10.29
N ASN A 68 -5.85 5.98 11.28
CA ASN A 68 -5.70 5.56 12.68
C ASN A 68 -6.08 4.09 12.93
N THR A 69 -6.84 3.45 12.03
CA THR A 69 -7.08 1.99 12.13
C THR A 69 -5.85 1.16 11.81
N THR A 70 -4.86 1.74 11.15
CA THR A 70 -3.59 1.05 10.93
C THR A 70 -2.84 1.02 12.25
N THR A 71 -2.59 -0.17 12.79
CA THR A 71 -1.98 -0.37 14.11
C THR A 71 -0.51 0.09 14.12
N GLY A 72 -0.28 1.41 14.12
CA GLY A 72 1.04 2.06 14.15
C GLY A 72 1.84 1.98 12.84
N SER A 73 1.24 1.54 11.73
CA SER A 73 1.93 1.48 10.42
C SER A 73 1.81 2.80 9.65
N CYS A 74 0.69 3.50 9.82
CA CYS A 74 0.47 4.83 9.28
C CYS A 74 0.11 5.82 10.39
N VAL A 75 0.42 7.08 10.13
CA VAL A 75 0.24 8.21 11.04
C VAL A 75 -0.47 9.32 10.29
N TRP A 76 -1.54 9.85 10.87
CA TRP A 76 -2.16 11.05 10.35
C TRP A 76 -1.33 12.26 10.77
N CYS A 77 -0.72 12.95 9.81
CA CYS A 77 0.04 14.14 10.09
C CYS A 77 -0.14 15.24 9.04
N ARG A 78 -0.25 16.48 9.50
CA ARG A 78 -0.42 17.68 8.67
C ARG A 78 -1.56 17.55 7.64
N GLY A 79 -2.62 16.84 8.00
CA GLY A 79 -3.80 16.64 7.14
C GLY A 79 -3.65 15.53 6.09
N THR A 80 -2.60 14.70 6.16
CA THR A 80 -2.39 13.56 5.27
C THR A 80 -1.99 12.32 6.05
N CYS A 81 -2.34 11.13 5.56
CA CYS A 81 -1.85 9.88 6.13
C CYS A 81 -0.50 9.50 5.52
N THR A 82 0.51 9.21 6.34
CA THR A 82 1.85 8.84 5.90
C THR A 82 2.40 7.68 6.74
N SER A 83 3.34 6.92 6.21
CA SER A 83 4.02 5.85 6.95
C SER A 83 4.72 6.38 8.21
N SER A 84 4.80 5.58 9.27
CA SER A 84 5.47 5.98 10.53
C SER A 84 6.91 6.43 10.33
N ASP A 85 7.69 5.74 9.47
CA ASP A 85 9.06 6.14 9.14
C ASP A 85 9.13 7.51 8.44
N ALA A 86 8.15 7.82 7.58
CA ALA A 86 8.07 9.10 6.91
C ALA A 86 7.60 10.21 7.89
N ALA A 87 6.62 9.91 8.74
CA ALA A 87 6.12 10.79 9.81
C ALA A 87 7.24 11.25 10.74
N GLU A 88 8.11 10.33 11.17
CA GLU A 88 9.26 10.64 12.03
C GLU A 88 10.22 11.64 11.37
N ARG A 89 10.52 11.46 10.07
CA ARG A 89 11.41 12.37 9.32
C ARG A 89 10.87 13.79 9.17
N ILE A 90 9.54 13.96 9.19
CA ILE A 90 8.89 15.26 9.08
C ILE A 90 8.48 15.85 10.44
N GLY A 91 8.92 15.22 11.54
CA GLY A 91 8.71 15.72 12.91
C GLY A 91 7.31 15.42 13.48
N CYS A 92 6.59 14.48 12.90
CA CYS A 92 5.31 14.01 13.40
C CYS A 92 5.56 12.90 14.42
N LEU A 93 5.71 13.28 15.68
CA LEU A 93 5.93 12.35 16.78
C LEU A 93 4.67 11.52 17.01
N LEU A 94 4.78 10.21 16.78
CA LEU A 94 3.92 9.26 17.47
C LEU A 94 4.27 9.34 18.96
N GLY A 95 3.29 9.61 19.81
CA GLY A 95 3.45 9.41 21.24
C GLY A 95 4.03 8.01 21.43
N HIS A 96 5.23 7.92 21.99
CA HIS A 96 5.87 6.65 22.30
C HIS A 96 4.85 5.81 23.06
N SER A 97 4.28 4.79 22.42
CA SER A 97 3.73 3.68 23.16
C SER A 97 4.93 3.08 23.88
N THR A 98 5.12 3.49 25.13
CA THR A 98 6.04 2.81 26.05
C THR A 98 5.61 1.36 26.06
N CYS A 99 6.42 0.49 25.46
CA CYS A 99 6.26 -0.94 25.64
C CYS A 99 6.39 -1.21 27.14
N SER A 100 5.27 -1.57 27.78
CA SER A 100 5.22 -2.16 29.12
C SER A 100 5.58 -3.64 29.05
#